data_AF-A0A3G6J9Y2-F1
#
_entry.id   AF-A0A3G6J9Y2-F1
#
_cell.length_a   1.000
_cell.length_b   1.000
_cell.length_c   1.000
_cell.angle_alpha   90.00
_cell.angle_beta   90.00
_cell.angle_gamma   90.00
#
_symmetry.space_group_name_H-M   'P 1'
#
loop_
_entity.id
_entity.type
_entity.pdbx_description
1 polymer ?
#
loop_
_entity_poly.entity_id
_entity_poly.type
_entity_poly.pdbx_seq_one_letter_code
_entity_poly.pdbx_strand_id
1 'polypeptide(L)'
;MTSHRSLPGIAPLPKAVRTTLGTARTSLATAAARAATWASQTTGRGSGGMIGGLVAQAIDPDILAGLIRGRDVYLVTGTNGKSTTTKMLTTGLRTQYTVCTNSGGDNMDAGIIAALLGDHGADAIVLEVDELHVPHIAAVTNPKALVLLNLSRDQLDRVGEITRLEQALRQTVADHPDCHIIANCDDVAVTSVAYDAQHVTWVSVGRGWMGDAVSCPRTGSYIVHDNNGHWAAHAPMPDGRQFARPTPDYTVTDDGLVDRQGTTYPFTLTIPGRANRGNAAQAAVTAHLVGGIPLSAALAAVSEVADVAGRYATHHYHGHDVHMLLAKNPAGWQEALSMVDRSADGLVIAVNGQVADGVDLSWLWDVSFEDFDNISVLAAGERGTDLAVRLQYASISHELIHDPLAAIDACPPGRVEVLANYTAFRDLNRALLREANNPHATPQQADKPAHMGPTTENLHGNPPPGTATLIDSPAGHMLANIPLLGHLITSSPVTAIATRIARPLQHVAGMIDDLRHDLKHRRTGPATLRQQTPDHPAHPAPRKEQ
;
A
#
# COMPACT_ATOMS: atom_id res chain seq x y z
N MET A 1 44.26 -10.32 15.34
CA MET A 1 44.48 -10.18 13.89
C MET A 1 43.70 -11.26 13.20
N THR A 2 42.43 -10.99 12.90
CA THR A 2 41.51 -11.93 12.24
C THR A 2 40.88 -11.18 11.08
N SER A 3 41.07 -11.70 9.87
CA SER A 3 40.77 -11.06 8.61
C SER A 3 39.28 -11.05 8.32
N HIS A 4 38.72 -9.85 8.14
CA HIS A 4 37.45 -9.66 7.46
C HIS A 4 37.60 -10.16 6.01
N ARG A 5 36.92 -11.25 5.66
CA ARG A 5 36.71 -11.63 4.25
C ARG A 5 35.68 -10.67 3.67
N SER A 6 36.17 -9.66 2.97
CA SER A 6 35.40 -8.84 2.03
C SER A 6 34.73 -9.74 0.99
N LEU A 7 33.43 -9.53 0.77
CA LEU A 7 32.69 -10.13 -0.35
C LEU A 7 33.38 -9.76 -1.68
N PRO A 8 33.48 -10.68 -2.65
CA PRO A 8 34.03 -10.37 -3.96
C PRO A 8 33.17 -9.32 -4.66
N GLY A 9 33.79 -8.22 -5.09
CA GLY A 9 33.12 -7.14 -5.81
C GLY A 9 32.48 -7.65 -7.10
N ILE A 10 31.17 -7.43 -7.23
CA ILE A 10 30.40 -7.70 -8.45
C ILE A 10 31.01 -6.86 -9.58
N ALA A 11 31.47 -7.51 -10.65
CA ALA A 11 31.94 -6.81 -11.83
C ALA A 11 30.77 -6.02 -12.46
N PRO A 12 30.94 -4.73 -12.80
CA PRO A 12 29.87 -3.93 -13.39
C PRO A 12 29.42 -4.57 -14.71
N LEU A 13 28.10 -4.69 -14.88
CA LEU A 13 27.49 -5.16 -16.12
C LEU A 13 28.03 -4.34 -17.32
N PRO A 14 28.31 -4.97 -18.47
CA PRO A 14 28.76 -4.25 -19.66
C PRO A 14 27.71 -3.20 -20.06
N LYS A 15 28.15 -1.95 -20.22
CA LYS A 15 27.31 -0.83 -20.64
C LYS A 15 26.74 -1.14 -22.04
N ALA A 16 25.48 -1.58 -22.12
CA ALA A 16 24.77 -1.64 -23.40
C ALA A 16 24.65 -0.22 -23.97
N VAL A 17 25.33 0.03 -25.11
CA VAL A 17 25.29 1.29 -25.84
C VAL A 17 23.85 1.52 -26.31
N ARG A 18 23.15 2.48 -25.69
CA ARG A 18 21.83 2.90 -26.16
C ARG A 18 21.98 3.54 -27.53
N THR A 19 21.19 3.10 -28.49
CA THR A 19 21.08 3.76 -29.79
C THR A 19 20.54 5.18 -29.58
N THR A 20 20.91 6.12 -30.45
CA THR A 20 20.40 7.50 -30.47
C THR A 20 18.88 7.60 -30.53
N LEU A 21 18.23 6.59 -31.14
CA LEU A 21 16.77 6.45 -31.18
C LEU A 21 16.17 6.08 -29.81
N GLY A 22 16.86 5.25 -29.02
CA GLY A 22 16.42 4.90 -27.65
C GLY A 22 16.50 6.08 -26.69
N THR A 23 17.50 6.95 -26.84
CA THR A 23 17.65 8.17 -26.03
C THR A 23 16.59 9.23 -26.36
N ALA A 24 16.23 9.39 -27.64
CA ALA A 24 15.13 10.28 -28.04
C ALA A 24 13.75 9.78 -27.55
N ARG A 25 13.50 8.46 -27.64
CA ARG A 25 12.26 7.84 -27.14
C ARG A 25 12.09 8.04 -25.63
N THR A 26 13.13 7.76 -24.84
CA THR A 26 13.10 7.99 -23.40
C THR A 26 12.87 9.47 -23.08
N SER A 27 13.52 10.39 -23.80
CA SER A 27 13.35 11.83 -23.55
C SER A 27 11.92 12.30 -23.81
N LEU A 28 11.29 11.81 -24.89
CA LEU A 28 9.88 12.06 -25.18
C LEU A 28 8.97 11.45 -24.11
N ALA A 29 9.23 10.20 -23.70
CA ALA A 29 8.47 9.52 -22.66
C ALA A 29 8.52 10.28 -21.33
N THR A 30 9.70 10.73 -20.90
CA THR A 30 9.88 11.54 -19.69
C THR A 30 9.15 12.88 -19.78
N ALA A 31 9.22 13.59 -20.92
CA ALA A 31 8.53 14.86 -21.09
C ALA A 31 7.00 14.69 -21.05
N ALA A 32 6.47 13.68 -21.75
CA ALA A 32 5.04 13.36 -21.76
C ALA A 32 4.54 12.93 -20.38
N ALA A 33 5.33 12.13 -19.65
CA ALA A 33 5.03 11.72 -18.29
C ALA A 33 4.91 12.93 -17.34
N ARG A 34 5.87 13.86 -17.39
CA ARG A 34 5.84 15.10 -16.58
C ARG A 34 4.60 15.95 -16.89
N ALA A 35 4.24 16.08 -18.16
CA ALA A 35 3.04 16.80 -18.57
C ALA A 35 1.75 16.13 -18.04
N ALA A 36 1.68 14.79 -18.10
CA ALA A 36 0.54 14.03 -17.60
C ALA A 36 0.41 14.12 -16.07
N THR A 37 1.51 14.01 -15.33
CA THR A 37 1.54 14.19 -13.87
C THR A 37 1.09 15.60 -13.49
N TRP A 38 1.64 16.63 -14.14
CA TRP A 38 1.23 18.03 -13.90
C TRP A 38 -0.26 18.26 -14.17
N ALA A 39 -0.80 17.73 -15.27
CA ALA A 39 -2.22 17.85 -15.59
C ALA A 39 -3.12 17.12 -14.57
N SER A 40 -2.69 15.96 -14.08
CA SER A 40 -3.43 15.21 -13.06
C SER A 40 -3.50 15.96 -11.73
N GLN A 41 -2.38 16.52 -11.29
CA GLN A 41 -2.27 17.29 -10.05
C GLN A 41 -3.08 18.59 -10.12
N THR A 42 -2.91 19.37 -11.19
CA THR A 42 -3.59 20.66 -11.36
C THR A 42 -5.11 20.53 -11.51
N THR A 43 -5.59 19.42 -12.04
CA THR A 43 -7.04 19.17 -12.17
C THR A 43 -7.66 18.50 -10.94
N GLY A 44 -6.88 18.23 -9.88
CA GLY A 44 -7.37 17.60 -8.65
C GLY A 44 -7.84 16.17 -8.84
N ARG A 45 -7.46 15.51 -9.94
CA ARG A 45 -7.91 14.14 -10.29
C ARG A 45 -7.04 13.03 -9.68
N GLY A 46 -5.98 13.38 -8.95
CA GLY A 46 -5.12 12.44 -8.24
C GLY A 46 -3.77 13.06 -7.86
N SER A 47 -2.91 12.28 -7.19
CA SER A 47 -1.53 12.68 -6.85
C SER A 47 -0.61 12.79 -8.08
N GLY A 48 -1.05 12.27 -9.23
CA GLY A 48 -0.26 12.18 -10.45
C GLY A 48 0.79 11.06 -10.47
N GLY A 49 0.82 10.22 -9.42
CA GLY A 49 1.82 9.15 -9.24
C GLY A 49 1.77 8.07 -10.33
N MET A 50 0.60 7.49 -10.61
CA MET A 50 0.50 6.40 -11.59
C MET A 50 0.47 6.86 -13.05
N ILE A 51 -0.18 7.98 -13.35
CA ILE A 51 -0.44 8.40 -14.74
C ILE A 51 0.84 8.73 -15.51
N GLY A 52 1.83 9.33 -14.83
CA GLY A 52 3.11 9.65 -15.43
C GLY A 52 3.83 8.38 -15.89
N GLY A 53 3.85 7.35 -15.04
CA GLY A 53 4.47 6.07 -15.36
C GLY A 53 3.77 5.31 -16.48
N LEU A 54 2.43 5.28 -16.48
CA LEU A 54 1.65 4.64 -17.56
C LEU A 54 1.95 5.28 -18.92
N VAL A 55 1.97 6.62 -18.98
CA VAL A 55 2.30 7.36 -20.21
C VAL A 55 3.74 7.09 -20.63
N ALA A 56 4.67 7.10 -19.68
CA ALA A 56 6.08 6.85 -19.96
C ALA A 56 6.29 5.45 -20.53
N GLN A 57 5.70 4.43 -19.92
CA GLN A 57 5.82 3.02 -20.33
C GLN A 57 5.13 2.77 -21.68
N ALA A 58 4.01 3.43 -21.96
CA ALA A 58 3.33 3.33 -23.26
C ALA A 58 4.18 3.89 -24.41
N ILE A 59 4.98 4.94 -24.16
CA ILE A 59 5.88 5.54 -25.15
C ILE A 59 7.20 4.77 -25.23
N ASP A 60 7.74 4.35 -24.09
CA ASP A 60 9.01 3.65 -23.93
C ASP A 60 8.84 2.38 -23.05
N PRO A 61 8.50 1.23 -23.64
CA PRO A 61 8.35 -0.03 -22.89
C PRO A 61 9.59 -0.46 -22.10
N ASP A 62 10.78 -0.01 -22.52
CA ASP A 62 12.07 -0.33 -21.89
C ASP A 62 12.52 0.75 -20.90
N ILE A 63 11.65 1.71 -20.56
CA ILE A 63 12.02 2.87 -19.77
C ILE A 63 12.50 2.48 -18.37
N LEU A 64 11.86 1.48 -17.76
CA LEU A 64 12.20 0.99 -16.42
C LEU A 64 13.66 0.52 -16.38
N ALA A 65 14.05 -0.37 -17.30
CA ALA A 65 15.42 -0.87 -17.44
C ALA A 65 16.43 0.27 -17.70
N GLY A 66 16.00 1.32 -18.41
CA GLY A 66 16.78 2.53 -18.63
C GLY A 66 17.01 3.34 -17.37
N LEU A 67 15.96 3.51 -16.56
CA LEU A 67 16.00 4.30 -15.34
C LEU A 67 16.84 3.61 -14.28
N ILE A 68 16.71 2.29 -14.08
CA ILE A 68 17.43 1.58 -13.01
C ILE A 68 18.93 1.41 -13.27
N ARG A 69 19.35 1.48 -14.54
CA ARG A 69 20.70 1.07 -14.97
C ARG A 69 21.83 1.72 -14.16
N GLY A 70 22.71 0.86 -13.63
CA GLY A 70 23.93 1.28 -12.94
C GLY A 70 23.71 1.77 -11.50
N ARG A 71 22.52 1.54 -10.95
CA ARG A 71 22.15 1.88 -9.58
C ARG A 71 21.88 0.61 -8.78
N ASP A 72 22.20 0.65 -7.50
CA ASP A 72 21.92 -0.45 -6.59
C ASP A 72 20.44 -0.49 -6.24
N VAL A 73 19.78 -1.63 -6.44
CA VAL A 73 18.34 -1.78 -6.18
C VAL A 73 18.09 -2.68 -4.98
N TYR A 74 17.25 -2.19 -4.08
CA TYR A 74 16.73 -2.90 -2.92
C TYR A 74 15.22 -3.01 -3.06
N LEU A 75 14.68 -4.22 -3.03
CA LEU A 75 13.24 -4.46 -3.09
C LEU A 75 12.71 -4.84 -1.71
N VAL A 76 11.55 -4.32 -1.35
CA VAL A 76 10.83 -4.64 -0.12
C VAL A 76 9.42 -5.12 -0.49
N THR A 77 9.05 -6.31 -0.02
CA THR A 77 7.73 -6.90 -0.28
C THR A 77 7.21 -7.71 0.92
N GLY A 78 5.90 -7.95 0.95
CA GLY A 78 5.20 -8.67 2.02
C GLY A 78 3.85 -8.04 2.32
N THR A 79 2.85 -8.82 2.75
CA THR A 79 1.46 -8.35 2.77
C THR A 79 1.28 -7.08 3.62
N ASN A 80 2.00 -6.99 4.75
CA ASN A 80 2.01 -5.87 5.68
C ASN A 80 3.44 -5.33 5.92
N GLY A 81 3.54 -4.06 6.34
CA GLY A 81 4.81 -3.43 6.74
C GLY A 81 5.67 -2.86 5.60
N LYS A 82 5.33 -3.07 4.32
CA LYS A 82 6.14 -2.62 3.17
C LYS A 82 6.54 -1.15 3.22
N SER A 83 5.56 -0.24 3.29
CA SER A 83 5.84 1.20 3.29
C SER A 83 6.71 1.63 4.47
N THR A 84 6.50 1.03 5.64
CA THR A 84 7.30 1.32 6.84
C THR A 84 8.73 0.83 6.67
N THR A 85 8.93 -0.42 6.27
CA THR A 85 10.27 -0.98 6.02
C THR A 85 11.00 -0.24 4.90
N THR A 86 10.31 0.10 3.80
CA THR A 86 10.87 0.88 2.68
C THR A 86 11.35 2.25 3.14
N LYS A 87 10.54 2.96 3.94
CA LYS A 87 10.91 4.25 4.52
C LYS A 87 12.10 4.12 5.47
N MET A 88 12.12 3.10 6.33
CA MET A 88 13.22 2.84 7.24
C MET A 88 14.51 2.49 6.50
N LEU A 89 14.46 1.56 5.54
CA LEU A 89 15.62 1.17 4.73
C LEU A 89 16.17 2.36 3.94
N THR A 90 15.29 3.17 3.34
CA THR A 90 15.66 4.43 2.68
C THR A 90 16.37 5.37 3.65
N THR A 91 15.85 5.54 4.86
CA THR A 91 16.43 6.43 5.88
C THR A 91 17.79 5.92 6.37
N GLY A 92 17.92 4.61 6.58
CA GLY A 92 19.20 3.96 6.88
C GLY A 92 20.21 4.21 5.77
N LEU A 93 19.88 3.88 4.51
CA LEU A 93 20.76 4.07 3.35
C LEU A 93 21.17 5.54 3.13
N ARG A 94 20.28 6.49 3.45
CA ARG A 94 20.55 7.93 3.36
C ARG A 94 21.65 8.44 4.28
N THR A 95 22.11 7.63 5.23
CA THR A 95 23.29 7.97 6.04
C THR A 95 24.59 8.03 5.22
N GLN A 96 24.63 7.39 4.04
CA GLN A 96 25.81 7.36 3.16
C GLN A 96 25.50 7.58 1.68
N TYR A 97 24.26 7.33 1.24
CA TYR A 97 23.89 7.36 -0.18
C TYR A 97 22.78 8.37 -0.45
N THR A 98 22.74 8.88 -1.66
CA THR A 98 21.50 9.47 -2.20
C THR A 98 20.57 8.33 -2.61
N VAL A 99 19.29 8.40 -2.20
CA VAL A 99 18.34 7.28 -2.36
C VAL A 99 17.02 7.72 -2.98
N CYS A 100 16.70 7.11 -4.12
CA CYS A 100 15.41 7.21 -4.80
C CYS A 100 14.45 6.13 -4.26
N THR A 101 13.18 6.49 -4.06
CA THR A 101 12.15 5.56 -3.58
C THR A 101 10.74 5.98 -4.03
N ASN A 102 9.81 5.02 -4.12
CA ASN A 102 8.39 5.26 -4.41
C ASN A 102 7.59 5.60 -3.14
N SER A 103 7.85 6.77 -2.56
CA SER A 103 7.31 7.20 -1.25
C SER A 103 5.78 7.39 -1.19
N GLY A 104 5.08 7.35 -2.34
CA GLY A 104 3.62 7.51 -2.41
C GLY A 104 2.82 6.23 -2.16
N GLY A 105 3.49 5.09 -1.99
CA GLY A 105 2.83 3.77 -1.87
C GLY A 105 2.36 3.18 -3.20
N ASP A 106 2.65 3.85 -4.32
CA ASP A 106 2.41 3.30 -5.66
C ASP A 106 3.42 2.17 -5.93
N ASN A 107 3.02 0.95 -5.56
CA ASN A 107 3.86 -0.25 -5.48
C ASN A 107 3.82 -1.14 -6.74
N MET A 108 3.19 -0.65 -7.80
CA MET A 108 3.09 -1.27 -9.13
C MET A 108 4.04 -0.59 -10.12
N ASP A 109 4.27 -1.21 -11.28
CA ASP A 109 5.17 -0.77 -12.35
C ASP A 109 5.10 0.72 -12.67
N ALA A 110 3.91 1.25 -12.91
CA ALA A 110 3.73 2.65 -13.28
C ALA A 110 4.13 3.60 -12.13
N GLY A 111 3.84 3.24 -10.89
CA GLY A 111 4.25 3.99 -9.70
C GLY A 111 5.77 4.04 -9.55
N ILE A 112 6.40 2.89 -9.72
CA ILE A 112 7.86 2.75 -9.71
C ILE A 112 8.49 3.59 -10.81
N ILE A 113 7.98 3.51 -12.05
CA ILE A 113 8.48 4.30 -13.17
C ILE A 113 8.33 5.80 -12.88
N ALA A 114 7.19 6.25 -12.36
CA ALA A 114 6.98 7.65 -12.03
C ALA A 114 7.93 8.15 -10.94
N ALA A 115 8.16 7.36 -9.90
CA ALA A 115 9.13 7.70 -8.85
C ALA A 115 10.55 7.85 -9.41
N LEU A 116 10.98 6.90 -10.25
CA LEU A 116 12.28 6.92 -10.90
C LEU A 116 12.44 8.04 -11.94
N LEU A 117 11.33 8.55 -12.49
CA LEU A 117 11.33 9.72 -13.36
C LEU A 117 11.51 11.05 -12.59
N GLY A 118 11.19 11.04 -11.30
CA GLY A 118 11.40 12.18 -10.40
C GLY A 118 12.85 12.30 -9.92
N ASP A 119 13.57 11.18 -9.82
CA ASP A 119 14.94 11.15 -9.28
C ASP A 119 15.87 10.21 -10.07
N HIS A 120 16.64 10.82 -10.98
CA HIS A 120 17.55 10.14 -11.89
C HIS A 120 18.98 10.00 -11.35
N GLY A 121 19.33 10.70 -10.26
CA GLY A 121 20.71 10.89 -9.82
C GLY A 121 21.10 10.08 -8.59
N ALA A 122 20.15 9.42 -7.93
CA ALA A 122 20.41 8.67 -6.71
C ALA A 122 21.41 7.51 -6.90
N ASP A 123 22.29 7.33 -5.93
CA ASP A 123 23.27 6.23 -5.86
C ASP A 123 22.57 4.86 -5.70
N ALA A 124 21.48 4.84 -4.92
CA ALA A 124 20.68 3.66 -4.64
C ALA A 124 19.18 3.89 -4.88
N ILE A 125 18.46 2.79 -5.11
CA ILE A 125 17.02 2.75 -5.28
C ILE A 125 16.43 1.77 -4.25
N VAL A 126 15.46 2.23 -3.46
CA VAL A 126 14.68 1.37 -2.56
C VAL A 126 13.24 1.38 -3.02
N LEU A 127 12.73 0.23 -3.45
CA LEU A 127 11.37 0.10 -3.98
C LEU A 127 10.51 -0.75 -3.05
N GLU A 128 9.39 -0.19 -2.62
CA GLU A 128 8.24 -0.98 -2.19
C GLU A 128 7.60 -1.60 -3.44
N VAL A 129 7.44 -2.93 -3.47
CA VAL A 129 6.84 -3.64 -4.60
C VAL A 129 5.76 -4.59 -4.12
N ASP A 130 4.61 -4.53 -4.79
CA ASP A 130 3.54 -5.51 -4.62
C ASP A 130 4.04 -6.93 -4.94
N GLU A 131 3.61 -7.92 -4.17
CA GLU A 131 4.12 -9.29 -4.21
C GLU A 131 3.97 -9.91 -5.61
N LEU A 132 2.89 -9.57 -6.33
CA LEU A 132 2.64 -10.06 -7.71
C LEU A 132 3.55 -9.41 -8.74
N HIS A 133 4.08 -8.23 -8.45
CA HIS A 133 4.91 -7.44 -9.35
C HIS A 133 6.41 -7.70 -9.13
N VAL A 134 6.80 -8.26 -7.99
CA VAL A 134 8.19 -8.62 -7.68
C VAL A 134 8.88 -9.44 -8.78
N PRO A 135 8.27 -10.50 -9.37
CA PRO A 135 8.94 -11.26 -10.44
C PRO A 135 9.32 -10.40 -11.64
N HIS A 136 8.43 -9.50 -12.08
CA HIS A 136 8.69 -8.63 -13.22
C HIS A 136 9.77 -7.58 -12.88
N ILE A 137 9.64 -6.92 -11.72
CA ILE A 137 10.59 -5.89 -11.30
C ILE A 137 11.97 -6.50 -11.08
N ALA A 138 12.07 -7.63 -10.38
CA ALA A 138 13.34 -8.32 -10.14
C ALA A 138 14.06 -8.69 -11.43
N ALA A 139 13.34 -9.26 -12.41
CA ALA A 139 13.89 -9.61 -13.72
C ALA A 139 14.50 -8.41 -14.48
N VAL A 140 13.97 -7.21 -14.26
CA VAL A 140 14.48 -5.97 -14.87
C VAL A 140 15.61 -5.36 -14.03
N THR A 141 15.52 -5.43 -12.69
CA THR A 141 16.43 -4.72 -11.78
C THR A 141 17.69 -5.52 -11.42
N ASN A 142 17.62 -6.86 -11.42
CA ASN A 142 18.59 -7.75 -10.77
C ASN A 142 19.02 -7.21 -9.39
N PRO A 143 18.10 -7.22 -8.40
CA PRO A 143 18.29 -6.46 -7.17
C PRO A 143 19.45 -6.98 -6.33
N LYS A 144 20.11 -6.08 -5.61
CA LYS A 144 21.15 -6.44 -4.62
C LYS A 144 20.54 -7.11 -3.40
N ALA A 145 19.35 -6.67 -2.99
CA ALA A 145 18.62 -7.26 -1.90
C ALA A 145 17.13 -7.36 -2.18
N LEU A 146 16.52 -8.42 -1.66
CA LEU A 146 15.08 -8.60 -1.56
C LEU A 146 14.72 -8.86 -0.10
N VAL A 147 13.96 -7.94 0.49
CA VAL A 147 13.46 -8.03 1.87
C VAL A 147 12.06 -8.63 1.84
N LEU A 148 11.90 -9.79 2.48
CA LEU A 148 10.66 -10.54 2.59
C LEU A 148 10.10 -10.41 4.01
N LEU A 149 9.00 -9.68 4.17
CA LEU A 149 8.45 -9.33 5.49
C LEU A 149 7.53 -10.41 6.07
N ASN A 150 6.39 -10.63 5.43
CA ASN A 150 5.35 -11.57 5.84
C ASN A 150 4.43 -11.86 4.64
N LEU A 151 3.72 -12.98 4.67
CA LEU A 151 2.70 -13.30 3.67
C LEU A 151 1.42 -13.79 4.38
N SER A 152 0.43 -12.92 4.42
CA SER A 152 -0.93 -13.20 4.91
C SER A 152 -1.96 -13.02 3.80
N ARG A 153 -3.18 -13.53 4.00
CA ARG A 153 -4.31 -13.32 3.09
C ARG A 153 -4.65 -11.84 3.05
N ASP A 154 -4.86 -11.29 1.86
CA ASP A 154 -5.23 -9.88 1.72
C ASP A 154 -6.75 -9.69 1.62
N GLN A 155 -7.44 -10.56 0.88
CA GLN A 155 -8.91 -10.61 0.85
C GLN A 155 -9.40 -12.06 0.96
N LEU A 156 -10.49 -12.28 1.72
CA LEU A 156 -11.01 -13.63 1.97
C LEU A 156 -11.63 -14.29 0.73
N ASP A 157 -12.09 -13.51 -0.23
CA ASP A 157 -12.70 -13.99 -1.48
C ASP A 157 -11.67 -14.53 -2.49
N ARG A 158 -10.36 -14.43 -2.21
CA ARG A 158 -9.28 -14.86 -3.09
C ARG A 158 -8.66 -16.19 -2.67
N VAL A 159 -9.36 -17.29 -2.97
CA VAL A 159 -8.88 -18.65 -2.66
C VAL A 159 -7.55 -18.96 -3.34
N GLY A 160 -6.58 -19.42 -2.55
CA GLY A 160 -5.25 -19.86 -3.02
C GLY A 160 -4.27 -18.74 -3.35
N GLU A 161 -4.56 -17.50 -2.98
CA GLU A 161 -3.70 -16.33 -3.23
C GLU A 161 -2.30 -16.50 -2.62
N ILE A 162 -2.21 -16.83 -1.31
CA ILE A 162 -0.90 -16.99 -0.64
C ILE A 162 -0.03 -18.04 -1.32
N THR A 163 -0.59 -19.21 -1.65
CA THR A 163 0.21 -20.28 -2.28
C THR A 163 0.76 -19.87 -3.64
N ARG A 164 -0.03 -19.14 -4.44
CA ARG A 164 0.45 -18.61 -5.73
C ARG A 164 1.52 -17.55 -5.54
N LEU A 165 1.34 -16.65 -4.58
CA LEU A 165 2.33 -15.62 -4.22
C LEU A 165 3.64 -16.25 -3.75
N GLU A 166 3.57 -17.21 -2.83
CA GLU A 166 4.72 -17.98 -2.35
C GLU A 166 5.47 -18.62 -3.51
N GLN A 167 4.77 -19.30 -4.42
CA GLN A 167 5.41 -19.97 -5.56
C GLN A 167 6.09 -18.99 -6.51
N ALA A 168 5.44 -17.87 -6.81
CA ALA A 168 6.00 -16.83 -7.70
C ALA A 168 7.24 -16.16 -7.07
N LEU A 169 7.19 -15.84 -5.78
CA LEU A 169 8.32 -15.26 -5.06
C LEU A 169 9.46 -16.27 -4.91
N ARG A 170 9.16 -17.54 -4.60
CA ARG A 170 10.16 -18.61 -4.52
C ARG A 170 10.88 -18.82 -5.85
N GLN A 171 10.14 -18.80 -6.96
CA GLN A 171 10.75 -18.84 -8.29
C GLN A 171 11.62 -17.61 -8.54
N THR A 172 11.16 -16.42 -8.15
CA THR A 172 11.94 -15.18 -8.28
C THR A 172 13.26 -15.27 -7.51
N VAL A 173 13.26 -15.79 -6.28
CA VAL A 173 14.49 -16.01 -5.50
C VAL A 173 15.42 -17.01 -6.21
N ALA A 174 14.88 -18.10 -6.76
CA ALA A 174 15.68 -19.08 -7.49
C ALA A 174 16.31 -18.51 -8.78
N ASP A 175 15.60 -17.62 -9.47
CA ASP A 175 16.06 -16.96 -10.71
C ASP A 175 17.13 -15.89 -10.46
N HIS A 176 17.32 -15.45 -9.21
CA HIS A 176 18.27 -14.41 -8.81
C HIS A 176 19.23 -14.90 -7.72
N PRO A 177 20.12 -15.87 -8.01
CA PRO A 177 20.98 -16.50 -7.01
C PRO A 177 21.97 -15.53 -6.33
N ASP A 178 22.34 -14.44 -7.01
CA ASP A 178 23.25 -13.41 -6.47
C ASP A 178 22.54 -12.38 -5.57
N CYS A 179 21.20 -12.37 -5.54
CA CYS A 179 20.43 -11.45 -4.70
C CYS A 179 20.52 -11.87 -3.23
N HIS A 180 20.85 -10.93 -2.34
CA HIS A 180 20.84 -11.18 -0.90
C HIS A 180 19.41 -11.12 -0.35
N ILE A 181 18.92 -12.23 0.19
CA ILE A 181 17.57 -12.33 0.74
C ILE A 181 17.59 -12.01 2.23
N ILE A 182 16.79 -11.03 2.66
CA ILE A 182 16.57 -10.72 4.08
C ILE A 182 15.16 -11.19 4.42
N ALA A 183 15.04 -12.30 5.15
CA ALA A 183 13.77 -12.99 5.32
C ALA A 183 13.37 -13.14 6.78
N ASN A 184 12.09 -12.88 7.06
CA ASN A 184 11.47 -13.20 8.33
C ASN A 184 11.36 -14.72 8.51
N CYS A 185 12.10 -15.29 9.47
CA CYS A 185 12.06 -16.74 9.73
C CYS A 185 10.87 -17.18 10.59
N ASP A 186 10.13 -16.24 11.21
CA ASP A 186 8.94 -16.54 12.00
C ASP A 186 7.71 -16.82 11.12
N ASP A 187 7.72 -16.36 9.87
CA ASP A 187 6.67 -16.58 8.87
C ASP A 187 6.98 -17.83 8.02
N VAL A 188 6.04 -18.79 8.02
CA VAL A 188 6.17 -20.08 7.33
C VAL A 188 6.26 -19.90 5.80
N ALA A 189 5.46 -19.02 5.23
CA ALA A 189 5.41 -18.80 3.79
C ALA A 189 6.65 -18.05 3.31
N VAL A 190 7.09 -17.01 4.03
CA VAL A 190 8.37 -16.32 3.75
C VAL A 190 9.55 -17.28 3.88
N THR A 191 9.54 -18.13 4.90
CA THR A 191 10.56 -19.17 5.04
C THR A 191 10.55 -20.11 3.84
N SER A 192 9.38 -20.49 3.33
CA SER A 192 9.28 -21.30 2.12
C SER A 192 9.88 -20.61 0.89
N VAL A 193 9.61 -19.32 0.71
CA VAL A 193 10.17 -18.51 -0.38
C VAL A 193 11.70 -18.52 -0.36
N ALA A 194 12.30 -18.27 0.81
CA ALA A 194 13.74 -18.10 0.94
C ALA A 194 14.53 -19.39 1.23
N TYR A 195 13.86 -20.53 1.42
CA TYR A 195 14.48 -21.76 1.95
C TYR A 195 15.71 -22.26 1.17
N ASP A 196 15.67 -22.16 -0.17
CA ASP A 196 16.77 -22.62 -1.05
C ASP A 196 17.62 -21.45 -1.60
N ALA A 197 17.48 -20.24 -1.03
CA ALA A 197 18.29 -19.09 -1.42
C ALA A 197 19.77 -19.32 -1.08
N GLN A 198 20.68 -18.95 -1.97
CA GLN A 198 22.12 -19.11 -1.76
C GLN A 198 22.66 -18.10 -0.74
N HIS A 199 22.10 -16.90 -0.72
CA HIS A 199 22.45 -15.81 0.18
C HIS A 199 21.21 -15.36 0.95
N VAL A 200 21.04 -15.89 2.16
CA VAL A 200 19.92 -15.52 3.04
C VAL A 200 20.42 -15.11 4.41
N THR A 201 19.82 -14.06 4.95
CA THR A 201 19.92 -13.70 6.37
C THR A 201 18.54 -13.83 6.99
N TRP A 202 18.45 -14.66 8.02
CA TRP A 202 17.21 -14.92 8.73
C TRP A 202 17.06 -13.93 9.88
N VAL A 203 15.95 -13.19 9.89
CA VAL A 203 15.60 -12.26 10.98
C VAL A 203 14.37 -12.81 11.68
N SER A 204 14.47 -13.01 12.99
CA SER A 204 13.30 -13.28 13.84
C SER A 204 12.76 -11.95 14.34
N VAL A 205 11.53 -11.64 13.95
CA VAL A 205 10.82 -10.40 14.31
C VAL A 205 9.75 -10.64 15.38
N GLY A 206 9.65 -11.88 15.87
CA GLY A 206 8.62 -12.33 16.80
C GLY A 206 7.44 -12.98 16.07
N ARG A 207 6.62 -13.72 16.83
CA ARG A 207 5.40 -14.31 16.29
C ARG A 207 4.37 -13.22 16.00
N GLY A 208 4.01 -13.08 14.73
CA GLY A 208 2.90 -12.25 14.27
C GLY A 208 1.64 -13.09 14.06
N TRP A 209 0.93 -12.80 12.97
CA TRP A 209 -0.24 -13.55 12.52
C TRP A 209 0.11 -15.01 12.16
N MET A 210 -0.62 -15.96 12.75
CA MET A 210 -0.43 -17.40 12.50
C MET A 210 -1.61 -18.05 11.77
N GLY A 211 -2.73 -17.34 11.59
CA GLY A 211 -3.97 -17.91 11.04
C GLY A 211 -3.81 -18.50 9.63
N ASP A 212 -2.81 -18.04 8.89
CA ASP A 212 -2.52 -18.50 7.52
C ASP A 212 -1.35 -19.50 7.45
N ALA A 213 -0.71 -19.81 8.58
CA ALA A 213 0.51 -20.61 8.67
C ALA A 213 0.24 -22.09 9.04
N VAL A 214 -0.98 -22.59 8.81
CA VAL A 214 -1.41 -23.93 9.26
C VAL A 214 -0.88 -25.05 8.38
N SER A 215 -0.67 -24.79 7.09
CA SER A 215 -0.18 -25.77 6.12
C SER A 215 1.20 -25.39 5.58
N CYS A 216 2.05 -26.40 5.39
CA CYS A 216 3.36 -26.24 4.80
C CYS A 216 3.24 -26.05 3.29
N PRO A 217 3.72 -24.93 2.70
CA PRO A 217 3.64 -24.70 1.26
C PRO A 217 4.40 -25.73 0.41
N ARG A 218 5.41 -26.38 0.99
CA ARG A 218 6.32 -27.32 0.29
C ARG A 218 5.90 -28.77 0.35
N THR A 219 5.18 -29.18 1.39
CA THR A 219 4.80 -30.58 1.63
C THR A 219 3.29 -30.79 1.65
N GLY A 220 2.50 -29.74 1.83
CA GLY A 220 1.05 -29.83 2.06
C GLY A 220 0.66 -30.39 3.44
N SER A 221 1.63 -30.79 4.28
CA SER A 221 1.36 -31.26 5.64
C SER A 221 1.14 -30.10 6.60
N TYR A 222 0.54 -30.37 7.75
CA TYR A 222 0.30 -29.34 8.76
C TYR A 222 1.61 -28.87 9.41
N ILE A 223 1.67 -27.60 9.80
CA ILE A 223 2.75 -27.03 10.60
C ILE A 223 2.44 -27.26 12.08
N VAL A 224 3.42 -27.79 12.81
CA VAL A 224 3.37 -27.96 14.26
C VAL A 224 4.17 -26.85 14.90
N HIS A 225 3.55 -26.11 15.81
CA HIS A 225 4.19 -25.10 16.62
C HIS A 225 4.47 -25.65 18.01
N ASP A 226 5.63 -25.32 18.57
CA ASP A 226 5.89 -25.50 19.99
C ASP A 226 5.67 -24.20 20.78
N ASN A 227 5.76 -24.31 22.11
CA ASN A 227 5.60 -23.20 23.06
C ASN A 227 6.79 -22.23 23.07
N ASN A 228 7.93 -22.60 22.46
CA ASN A 228 9.19 -21.85 22.50
C ASN A 228 9.42 -20.99 21.25
N GLY A 229 8.43 -20.87 20.38
CA GLY A 229 8.59 -20.12 19.14
C GLY A 229 8.96 -20.97 17.93
N HIS A 230 9.37 -22.23 18.11
CA HIS A 230 9.75 -23.11 17.01
C HIS A 230 8.53 -23.66 16.27
N TRP A 231 8.72 -23.99 14.99
CA TRP A 231 7.71 -24.63 14.17
C TRP A 231 8.35 -25.56 13.14
N ALA A 232 7.65 -26.62 12.75
CA ALA A 232 8.07 -27.57 11.72
C ALA A 232 6.90 -28.21 10.99
N ALA A 233 7.08 -28.53 9.71
CA ALA A 233 6.12 -29.34 8.97
C ALA A 233 6.07 -30.77 9.53
N HIS A 234 4.88 -31.36 9.62
CA HIS A 234 4.74 -32.72 10.14
C HIS A 234 5.42 -33.78 9.25
N ALA A 235 5.29 -33.64 7.94
CA ALA A 235 5.88 -34.55 6.96
C ALA A 235 7.19 -33.97 6.40
N PRO A 236 8.21 -34.81 6.13
CA PRO A 236 9.44 -34.36 5.46
C PRO A 236 9.15 -33.94 4.02
N MET A 237 10.06 -33.15 3.45
CA MET A 237 10.04 -32.80 2.03
C MET A 237 10.38 -34.01 1.14
N PRO A 238 10.05 -33.98 -0.16
CA PRO A 238 10.35 -35.08 -1.08
C PRO A 238 11.82 -35.50 -1.16
N ASP A 239 12.75 -34.58 -0.87
CA ASP A 239 14.19 -34.82 -0.82
C ASP A 239 14.68 -35.35 0.55
N GLY A 240 13.76 -35.60 1.48
CA GLY A 240 14.02 -36.10 2.83
C GLY A 240 14.41 -35.03 3.85
N ARG A 241 14.59 -33.76 3.46
CA ARG A 241 14.88 -32.66 4.40
C ARG A 241 13.64 -32.32 5.23
N GLN A 242 13.87 -31.85 6.46
CA GLN A 242 12.83 -31.33 7.34
C GLN A 242 12.60 -29.84 7.02
N PHE A 243 11.36 -29.49 6.67
CA PHE A 243 10.96 -28.08 6.62
C PHE A 243 10.60 -27.61 8.03
N ALA A 244 11.39 -26.68 8.56
CA ALA A 244 11.26 -26.15 9.91
C ALA A 244 11.80 -24.74 9.98
N ARG A 245 11.45 -24.04 11.06
CA ARG A 245 11.90 -22.68 11.36
C ARG A 245 13.44 -22.61 11.33
N PRO A 246 14.04 -21.78 10.46
CA PRO A 246 15.49 -21.56 10.44
C PRO A 246 16.00 -20.95 11.74
N THR A 247 17.27 -21.18 12.04
CA THR A 247 17.95 -20.45 13.12
C THR A 247 18.17 -19.00 12.68
N PRO A 248 17.65 -18.01 13.42
CA PRO A 248 17.83 -16.60 13.07
C PRO A 248 19.30 -16.19 13.20
N ASP A 249 19.73 -15.30 12.31
CA ASP A 249 20.99 -14.57 12.40
C ASP A 249 20.84 -13.29 13.23
N TYR A 250 19.63 -12.73 13.25
CA TYR A 250 19.24 -11.62 14.11
C TYR A 250 17.88 -11.89 14.75
N THR A 251 17.73 -11.56 16.02
CA THR A 251 16.47 -11.72 16.78
C THR A 251 16.07 -10.42 17.43
N VAL A 252 14.85 -9.96 17.18
CA VAL A 252 14.26 -8.82 17.89
C VAL A 252 13.81 -9.30 19.27
N THR A 253 14.35 -8.68 20.32
CA THR A 253 13.95 -8.87 21.71
C THR A 253 13.43 -7.55 22.27
N ASP A 254 12.96 -7.56 23.53
CA ASP A 254 12.52 -6.32 24.17
C ASP A 254 13.69 -5.35 24.39
N ASP A 255 14.90 -5.86 24.63
CA ASP A 255 16.14 -5.09 24.86
C ASP A 255 16.78 -4.53 23.59
N GLY A 256 16.44 -5.05 22.40
CA GLY A 256 17.00 -4.58 21.14
C GLY A 256 17.05 -5.64 20.05
N LEU A 257 18.03 -5.50 19.16
CA LEU A 257 18.35 -6.50 18.13
C LEU A 257 19.53 -7.34 18.61
N VAL A 258 19.38 -8.65 18.69
CA VAL A 258 20.45 -9.57 19.12
C VAL A 258 20.99 -10.32 17.91
N ASP A 259 22.30 -10.27 17.68
CA ASP A 259 22.93 -11.05 16.60
C ASP A 259 23.18 -12.52 17.00
N ARG A 260 23.61 -13.34 16.03
CA ARG A 260 23.90 -14.76 16.22
C ARG A 260 24.98 -15.03 17.28
N GLN A 261 25.85 -14.06 17.54
CA GLN A 261 26.91 -14.13 18.54
C GLN A 261 26.40 -13.76 19.95
N GLY A 262 25.16 -13.30 20.07
CA GLY A 262 24.55 -12.86 21.33
C GLY A 262 24.84 -11.39 21.66
N THR A 263 25.36 -10.60 20.71
CA THR A 263 25.56 -9.16 20.91
C THR A 263 24.23 -8.44 20.79
N THR A 264 23.88 -7.65 21.80
CA THR A 264 22.66 -6.83 21.81
C THR A 264 22.94 -5.42 21.31
N TYR A 265 22.18 -4.99 20.31
CA TYR A 265 22.15 -3.63 19.79
C TYR A 265 20.83 -2.97 20.22
N PRO A 266 20.83 -2.12 21.27
CA PRO A 266 19.62 -1.48 21.75
C PRO A 266 19.11 -0.46 20.73
N PHE A 267 17.80 -0.38 20.56
CA PHE A 267 17.14 0.64 19.76
C PHE A 267 15.74 0.92 20.32
N THR A 268 15.23 2.12 20.07
CA THR A 268 13.89 2.53 20.49
C THR A 268 13.27 3.33 19.35
N LEU A 269 12.14 2.85 18.84
CA LEU A 269 11.48 3.48 17.71
C LEU A 269 10.62 4.66 18.15
N THR A 270 10.55 5.69 17.30
CA THR A 270 9.58 6.77 17.45
C THR A 270 8.16 6.29 17.18
N ILE A 271 7.96 5.42 16.17
CA ILE A 271 6.65 4.81 15.89
C ILE A 271 6.38 3.59 16.79
N PRO A 272 5.13 3.39 17.24
CA PRO A 272 4.78 2.32 18.17
C PRO A 272 4.74 0.94 17.49
N GLY A 273 4.67 -0.12 18.31
CA GLY A 273 4.32 -1.47 17.85
C GLY A 273 5.49 -2.43 17.67
N ARG A 274 5.29 -3.68 18.12
CA ARG A 274 6.26 -4.78 17.95
C ARG A 274 6.53 -5.10 16.48
N ALA A 275 5.49 -5.06 15.63
CA ALA A 275 5.63 -5.26 14.19
C ALA A 275 6.61 -4.24 13.57
N ASN A 276 6.58 -2.99 14.02
CA ASN A 276 7.50 -1.96 13.56
C ASN A 276 8.94 -2.18 14.02
N ARG A 277 9.17 -2.80 15.19
CA ARG A 277 10.52 -3.26 15.60
C ARG A 277 11.06 -4.31 14.64
N GLY A 278 10.19 -5.20 14.16
CA GLY A 278 10.50 -6.16 13.10
C GLY A 278 10.89 -5.50 11.78
N ASN A 279 10.04 -4.57 11.31
CA ASN A 279 10.28 -3.77 10.10
C ASN A 279 11.62 -3.02 10.19
N ALA A 280 11.90 -2.39 11.33
CA ALA A 280 13.15 -1.67 11.59
C ALA A 280 14.37 -2.59 11.59
N ALA A 281 14.26 -3.78 12.20
CA ALA A 281 15.34 -4.76 12.22
C ALA A 281 15.68 -5.24 10.82
N GLN A 282 14.68 -5.64 10.02
CA GLN A 282 14.92 -6.07 8.63
C GLN A 282 15.50 -4.93 7.79
N ALA A 283 15.00 -3.70 7.93
CA ALA A 283 15.56 -2.53 7.24
C ALA A 283 17.02 -2.24 7.65
N ALA A 284 17.32 -2.20 8.95
CA ALA A 284 18.66 -1.90 9.45
C ALA A 284 19.67 -2.99 9.09
N VAL A 285 19.28 -4.27 9.18
CA VAL A 285 20.12 -5.40 8.75
C VAL A 285 20.39 -5.34 7.25
N THR A 286 19.40 -4.99 6.44
CA THR A 286 19.59 -4.81 4.98
C THR A 286 20.57 -3.67 4.68
N ALA A 287 20.38 -2.49 5.30
CA ALA A 287 21.28 -1.36 5.15
C ALA A 287 22.71 -1.69 5.63
N HIS A 288 22.82 -2.53 6.66
CA HIS A 288 24.10 -2.97 7.21
C HIS A 288 24.85 -3.92 6.29
N LEU A 289 24.24 -5.07 5.99
CA LEU A 289 24.91 -6.16 5.28
C LEU A 289 25.11 -5.86 3.80
N VAL A 290 24.12 -5.22 3.17
CA VAL A 290 24.11 -4.99 1.72
C VAL A 290 24.45 -3.53 1.37
N GLY A 291 24.05 -2.58 2.21
CA GLY A 291 24.39 -1.16 2.06
C GLY A 291 25.76 -0.78 2.63
N GLY A 292 26.38 -1.61 3.47
CA GLY A 292 27.69 -1.32 4.08
C GLY A 292 27.66 -0.29 5.20
N ILE A 293 26.49 0.02 5.76
CA ILE A 293 26.34 0.98 6.86
C ILE A 293 26.64 0.29 8.20
N PRO A 294 27.32 0.92 9.16
CA PRO A 294 27.45 0.35 10.50
C PRO A 294 26.08 0.06 11.11
N LEU A 295 25.86 -1.14 11.66
CA LEU A 295 24.55 -1.57 12.15
C LEU A 295 23.96 -0.59 13.19
N SER A 296 24.78 -0.08 14.10
CA SER A 296 24.35 0.92 15.09
C SER A 296 23.90 2.24 14.46
N ALA A 297 24.57 2.70 13.39
CA ALA A 297 24.17 3.89 12.65
C ALA A 297 22.87 3.66 11.87
N ALA A 298 22.70 2.47 11.27
CA ALA A 298 21.46 2.09 10.61
C ALA A 298 20.30 2.05 11.62
N LEU A 299 20.48 1.40 12.78
CA LEU A 299 19.47 1.33 13.85
C LEU A 299 19.10 2.71 14.40
N ALA A 300 20.07 3.60 14.59
CA ALA A 300 19.81 4.98 15.00
C ALA A 300 18.95 5.70 13.95
N ALA A 301 19.32 5.65 12.68
CA ALA A 301 18.59 6.33 11.61
C ALA A 301 17.16 5.81 11.42
N VAL A 302 16.93 4.48 11.47
CA VAL A 302 15.57 3.94 11.35
C VAL A 302 14.69 4.27 12.55
N SER A 303 15.29 4.49 13.73
CA SER A 303 14.58 4.82 14.96
C SER A 303 13.97 6.22 14.96
N GLU A 304 14.53 7.14 14.18
CA GLU A 304 14.06 8.53 14.02
C GLU A 304 12.85 8.66 13.08
N VAL A 305 12.45 7.58 12.40
CA VAL A 305 11.28 7.61 11.51
C VAL A 305 10.02 7.80 12.36
N ALA A 306 9.40 8.98 12.25
CA ALA A 306 8.20 9.37 12.99
C ALA A 306 6.89 9.23 12.20
N ASP A 307 6.94 9.30 10.86
CA ASP A 307 5.78 9.15 9.99
C ASP A 307 6.10 8.32 8.74
N VAL A 308 5.09 7.56 8.31
CA VAL A 308 5.11 6.73 7.10
C VAL A 308 3.83 6.98 6.32
N ALA A 309 3.89 7.88 5.33
CA ALA A 309 2.78 8.17 4.43
C ALA A 309 1.48 8.54 5.16
N GLY A 310 1.58 9.26 6.29
CA GLY A 310 0.44 9.67 7.11
C GLY A 310 -0.16 8.57 7.98
N ARG A 311 0.39 7.35 8.01
CA ARG A 311 -0.12 6.22 8.82
C ARG A 311 0.12 6.36 10.32
N TYR A 312 0.92 7.34 10.73
CA TYR A 312 1.21 7.64 12.15
C TYR A 312 1.01 9.14 12.42
N ALA A 313 0.30 9.83 11.52
CA ALA A 313 0.07 11.26 11.67
C ALA A 313 -0.96 11.53 12.77
N THR A 314 -0.69 12.55 13.57
CA THR A 314 -1.65 13.11 14.51
C THR A 314 -2.33 14.32 13.88
N HIS A 315 -3.66 14.32 13.87
CA HIS A 315 -4.49 15.44 13.41
C HIS A 315 -5.13 16.14 14.59
N HIS A 316 -5.04 17.47 14.64
CA HIS A 316 -5.77 18.26 15.63
C HIS A 316 -7.18 18.55 15.11
N TYR A 317 -8.20 18.11 15.83
CA TYR A 317 -9.62 18.29 15.45
C TYR A 317 -10.48 18.53 16.70
N HIS A 318 -11.13 19.70 16.80
CA HIS A 318 -12.08 20.05 17.87
C HIS A 318 -11.62 19.77 19.32
N GLY A 319 -10.32 19.93 19.62
CA GLY A 319 -9.76 19.64 20.95
C GLY A 319 -9.36 18.19 21.15
N HIS A 320 -9.36 17.39 20.08
CA HIS A 320 -8.83 16.04 20.02
C HIS A 320 -7.50 15.99 19.25
N ASP A 321 -6.59 15.19 19.77
CA ASP A 321 -5.37 14.75 19.09
C ASP A 321 -5.64 13.36 18.49
N VAL A 322 -6.01 13.34 17.21
CA VAL A 322 -6.48 12.16 16.50
C VAL A 322 -5.29 11.42 15.88
N HIS A 323 -4.95 10.26 16.44
CA HIS A 323 -3.93 9.37 15.89
C HIS A 323 -4.60 8.29 15.03
N MET A 324 -4.25 8.22 13.75
CA MET A 324 -4.92 7.34 12.80
C MET A 324 -4.05 6.15 12.41
N LEU A 325 -4.59 4.93 12.53
CA LEU A 325 -3.97 3.67 12.14
C LEU A 325 -4.79 3.01 11.01
N LEU A 326 -4.09 2.60 9.95
CA LEU A 326 -4.66 1.88 8.81
C LEU A 326 -4.48 0.36 8.96
N ALA A 327 -5.58 -0.39 8.83
CA ALA A 327 -5.54 -1.86 8.78
C ALA A 327 -6.45 -2.39 7.65
N LYS A 328 -5.94 -3.30 6.83
CA LYS A 328 -6.63 -3.75 5.60
C LYS A 328 -7.09 -5.21 5.60
N ASN A 329 -6.46 -6.08 6.39
CA ASN A 329 -6.72 -7.51 6.42
C ASN A 329 -6.53 -8.04 7.85
N PRO A 330 -6.96 -9.28 8.18
CA PRO A 330 -6.91 -9.78 9.56
C PRO A 330 -5.55 -9.64 10.25
N ALA A 331 -4.47 -9.98 9.53
CA ALA A 331 -3.11 -9.84 10.06
C ALA A 331 -2.76 -8.37 10.38
N GLY A 332 -3.04 -7.46 9.43
CA GLY A 332 -2.83 -6.03 9.62
C GLY A 332 -3.72 -5.42 10.71
N TRP A 333 -4.92 -5.96 10.91
CA TRP A 333 -5.79 -5.59 12.04
C TRP A 333 -5.19 -6.04 13.36
N GLN A 334 -4.77 -7.30 13.50
CA GLN A 334 -4.10 -7.77 14.72
C GLN A 334 -2.84 -6.94 15.04
N GLU A 335 -2.08 -6.57 14.01
CA GLU A 335 -0.93 -5.68 14.16
C GLU A 335 -1.35 -4.28 14.65
N ALA A 336 -2.30 -3.63 13.97
CA ALA A 336 -2.77 -2.29 14.34
C ALA A 336 -3.36 -2.25 15.76
N LEU A 337 -4.12 -3.28 16.14
CA LEU A 337 -4.68 -3.45 17.48
C LEU A 337 -3.60 -3.48 18.56
N SER A 338 -2.46 -4.10 18.29
CA SER A 338 -1.32 -4.12 19.21
C SER A 338 -0.63 -2.76 19.38
N MET A 339 -0.91 -1.79 18.49
CA MET A 339 -0.33 -0.44 18.52
C MET A 339 -1.22 0.60 19.17
N VAL A 340 -2.49 0.27 19.45
CA VAL A 340 -3.43 1.20 20.09
C VAL A 340 -2.91 1.63 21.46
N ASP A 341 -2.79 2.93 21.68
CA ASP A 341 -2.51 3.47 23.01
C ASP A 341 -3.75 3.28 23.89
N ARG A 342 -3.69 2.29 24.78
CA ARG A 342 -4.76 1.96 25.73
C ARG A 342 -4.99 3.05 26.79
N SER A 343 -4.13 4.07 26.85
CA SER A 343 -4.29 5.25 27.72
C SER A 343 -4.91 6.46 27.00
N ALA A 344 -5.31 6.31 25.74
CA ALA A 344 -6.05 7.34 25.01
C ALA A 344 -7.43 7.58 25.64
N ASP A 345 -7.93 8.80 25.46
CA ASP A 345 -9.22 9.24 25.99
C ASP A 345 -10.41 8.67 25.20
N GLY A 346 -10.17 8.26 23.95
CA GLY A 346 -11.18 7.61 23.10
C GLY A 346 -10.57 6.67 22.05
N LEU A 347 -11.39 5.73 21.61
CA LEU A 347 -11.07 4.78 20.54
C LEU A 347 -12.22 4.69 19.54
N VAL A 348 -11.94 5.02 18.30
CA VAL A 348 -12.87 4.90 17.17
C VAL A 348 -12.39 3.77 16.26
N ILE A 349 -13.29 2.87 15.88
CA ILE A 349 -13.02 1.85 14.87
C ILE A 349 -13.98 2.07 13.70
N ALA A 350 -13.44 2.41 12.53
CA ALA A 350 -14.22 2.74 11.34
C ALA A 350 -14.04 1.69 10.23
N VAL A 351 -15.14 1.07 9.80
CA VAL A 351 -15.12 0.03 8.76
C VAL A 351 -16.06 0.39 7.62
N ASN A 352 -15.51 0.43 6.40
CA ASN A 352 -16.26 0.48 5.15
C ASN A 352 -16.23 -0.87 4.41
N GLY A 353 -17.05 -1.02 3.37
CA GLY A 353 -17.15 -2.25 2.58
C GLY A 353 -17.10 -2.01 1.08
N GLN A 354 -16.19 -1.15 0.61
CA GLN A 354 -16.04 -0.85 -0.82
C GLN A 354 -15.14 -1.89 -1.51
N VAL A 355 -15.05 -1.85 -2.85
CA VAL A 355 -14.20 -2.76 -3.63
C VAL A 355 -12.74 -2.75 -3.16
N ALA A 356 -12.22 -1.57 -2.78
CA ALA A 356 -10.86 -1.41 -2.28
C ALA A 356 -10.66 -1.97 -0.86
N ASP A 357 -11.73 -2.11 -0.08
CA ASP A 357 -11.69 -2.64 1.29
C ASP A 357 -11.93 -4.15 1.34
N GLY A 358 -12.53 -4.71 0.30
CA GLY A 358 -13.20 -6.01 0.34
C GLY A 358 -14.68 -5.84 0.69
N VAL A 359 -15.56 -6.31 -0.19
CA VAL A 359 -17.01 -6.20 0.00
C VAL A 359 -17.54 -7.20 1.03
N ASP A 360 -16.82 -8.31 1.21
CA ASP A 360 -17.07 -9.32 2.23
C ASP A 360 -16.33 -8.95 3.52
N LEU A 361 -17.09 -8.72 4.59
CA LEU A 361 -16.58 -8.35 5.91
C LEU A 361 -16.46 -9.53 6.87
N SER A 362 -16.57 -10.77 6.40
CA SER A 362 -16.37 -11.94 7.24
C SER A 362 -14.99 -11.98 7.89
N TRP A 363 -14.01 -11.23 7.37
CA TRP A 363 -12.68 -11.06 7.95
C TRP A 363 -12.71 -10.45 9.36
N LEU A 364 -13.77 -9.73 9.73
CA LEU A 364 -13.98 -9.25 11.11
C LEU A 364 -13.97 -10.39 12.13
N TRP A 365 -14.39 -11.60 11.73
CA TRP A 365 -14.44 -12.77 12.59
C TRP A 365 -13.10 -13.50 12.71
N ASP A 366 -12.16 -13.23 11.80
CA ASP A 366 -10.79 -13.75 11.86
C ASP A 366 -9.90 -12.91 12.80
N VAL A 367 -10.33 -11.69 13.14
CA VAL A 367 -9.60 -10.77 14.03
C VAL A 367 -10.00 -11.00 15.49
N SER A 368 -9.02 -11.10 16.39
CA SER A 368 -9.24 -11.25 17.83
C SER A 368 -9.49 -9.89 18.49
N PHE A 369 -10.72 -9.39 18.40
CA PHE A 369 -11.15 -8.16 19.08
C PHE A 369 -11.23 -8.32 20.61
N GLU A 370 -11.27 -9.55 21.10
CA GLU A 370 -11.34 -9.92 22.52
C GLU A 370 -10.12 -9.44 23.32
N ASP A 371 -9.02 -9.08 22.63
CA ASP A 371 -7.82 -8.51 23.23
C ASP A 371 -7.95 -7.02 23.58
N PHE A 372 -9.07 -6.37 23.21
CA PHE A 372 -9.44 -5.08 23.77
C PHE A 372 -9.88 -5.31 25.22
N ASP A 373 -9.14 -4.72 26.17
CA ASP A 373 -9.53 -4.70 27.58
C ASP A 373 -10.85 -3.91 27.77
N ASN A 374 -11.05 -3.30 28.93
CA ASN A 374 -12.25 -2.51 29.25
C ASN A 374 -12.39 -1.17 28.49
N ILE A 375 -11.76 -1.01 27.32
CA ILE A 375 -11.85 0.23 26.52
C ILE A 375 -13.20 0.24 25.80
N SER A 376 -13.96 1.32 25.98
CA SER A 376 -15.20 1.53 25.23
C SER A 376 -14.88 2.00 23.81
N VAL A 377 -15.48 1.37 22.82
CA VAL A 377 -15.22 1.62 21.39
C VAL A 377 -16.37 2.39 20.75
N LEU A 378 -16.05 3.42 19.96
CA LEU A 378 -17.02 4.00 19.04
C LEU A 378 -16.89 3.33 17.67
N ALA A 379 -17.88 2.50 17.32
CA ALA A 379 -17.97 1.85 16.03
C ALA A 379 -18.50 2.84 14.99
N ALA A 380 -17.81 2.95 13.86
CA ALA A 380 -18.11 3.94 12.82
C ALA A 380 -17.93 3.37 11.40
N GLY A 381 -18.23 4.19 10.40
CA GLY A 381 -18.12 3.87 8.99
C GLY A 381 -19.40 3.32 8.36
N GLU A 382 -19.35 3.13 7.05
CA GLU A 382 -20.45 2.61 6.22
C GLU A 382 -20.98 1.28 6.77
N ARG A 383 -20.08 0.45 7.30
CA ARG A 383 -20.36 -0.89 7.82
C ARG A 383 -20.15 -0.95 9.33
N GLY A 384 -20.34 0.18 10.02
CA GLY A 384 -20.28 0.27 11.48
C GLY A 384 -21.28 -0.65 12.19
N THR A 385 -22.42 -0.99 11.58
CA THR A 385 -23.38 -1.96 12.14
C THR A 385 -22.81 -3.37 12.18
N ASP A 386 -22.16 -3.84 11.10
CA ASP A 386 -21.51 -5.16 11.06
C ASP A 386 -20.39 -5.23 12.12
N LEU A 387 -19.62 -4.15 12.26
CA LEU A 387 -18.60 -4.01 13.30
C LEU A 387 -19.20 -4.05 14.70
N ALA A 388 -20.28 -3.30 14.96
CA ALA A 388 -20.95 -3.29 16.26
C ALA A 388 -21.41 -4.71 16.66
N VAL A 389 -21.97 -5.48 15.73
CA VAL A 389 -22.31 -6.89 15.96
C VAL A 389 -21.07 -7.71 16.31
N ARG A 390 -19.95 -7.56 15.59
CA ARG A 390 -18.70 -8.27 15.91
C ARG A 390 -18.18 -7.92 17.31
N LEU A 391 -18.20 -6.63 17.68
CA LEU A 391 -17.79 -6.14 19.00
C LEU A 391 -18.71 -6.65 20.11
N GLN A 392 -20.02 -6.75 19.85
CA GLN A 392 -20.99 -7.36 20.77
C GLN A 392 -20.62 -8.83 21.05
N TYR A 393 -20.27 -9.60 20.02
CA TYR A 393 -19.83 -10.99 20.18
C TYR A 393 -18.49 -11.11 20.91
N ALA A 394 -17.58 -10.14 20.72
CA ALA A 394 -16.34 -10.03 21.49
C ALA A 394 -16.56 -9.59 22.95
N SER A 395 -17.80 -9.29 23.36
CA SER A 395 -18.12 -8.69 24.67
C SER A 395 -17.43 -7.35 24.94
N ILE A 396 -17.15 -6.59 23.88
CA ILE A 396 -16.55 -5.25 23.97
C ILE A 396 -17.65 -4.20 24.11
N SER A 397 -17.50 -3.32 25.11
CA SER A 397 -18.39 -2.16 25.28
C SER A 397 -18.23 -1.23 24.07
N HIS A 398 -19.34 -0.92 23.41
CA HIS A 398 -19.31 -0.06 22.24
C HIS A 398 -20.59 0.75 22.05
N GLU A 399 -20.47 1.84 21.32
CA GLU A 399 -21.57 2.65 20.79
C GLU A 399 -21.39 2.83 19.28
N LEU A 400 -22.50 2.87 18.53
CA LEU A 400 -22.47 3.02 17.07
C LEU A 400 -22.76 4.47 16.67
N ILE A 401 -21.78 5.12 16.05
CA ILE A 401 -21.89 6.44 15.40
C ILE A 401 -21.31 6.32 13.99
N HIS A 402 -22.18 6.25 12.99
CA HIS A 402 -21.77 5.94 11.61
C HIS A 402 -20.79 6.94 11.01
N ASP A 403 -20.95 8.23 11.29
CA ASP A 403 -20.03 9.26 10.80
C ASP A 403 -18.74 9.28 11.63
N PRO A 404 -17.56 8.98 11.06
CA PRO A 404 -16.32 8.93 11.83
C PRO A 404 -15.92 10.27 12.47
N LEU A 405 -16.28 11.42 11.88
CA LEU A 405 -16.02 12.72 12.51
C LEU A 405 -16.89 12.93 13.75
N ALA A 406 -18.20 12.67 13.63
CA ALA A 406 -19.09 12.70 14.78
C ALA A 406 -18.70 11.69 15.87
N ALA A 407 -18.17 10.52 15.50
CA ALA A 407 -17.64 9.56 16.45
C ALA A 407 -16.43 10.13 17.21
N ILE A 408 -15.51 10.81 16.54
CA ILE A 408 -14.40 11.51 17.20
C ILE A 408 -14.92 12.59 18.15
N ASP A 409 -15.87 13.43 17.71
CA ASP A 409 -16.48 14.50 18.54
C ASP A 409 -17.22 13.95 19.78
N ALA A 410 -17.67 12.70 19.75
CA ALA A 410 -18.33 12.03 20.88
C ALA A 410 -17.35 11.47 21.92
N CYS A 411 -16.06 11.38 21.59
CA CYS A 411 -15.03 11.01 22.56
C CYS A 411 -14.80 12.15 23.58
N PRO A 412 -14.29 11.84 24.78
CA PRO A 412 -13.75 12.86 25.67
C PRO A 412 -12.65 13.70 24.97
N PRO A 413 -12.54 15.01 25.26
CA PRO A 413 -11.43 15.83 24.77
C PRO A 413 -10.08 15.23 25.17
N GLY A 414 -9.09 15.27 24.27
CA GLY A 414 -7.79 14.63 24.49
C GLY A 414 -7.37 13.73 23.34
N ARG A 415 -6.65 12.65 23.64
CA ARG A 415 -6.08 11.75 22.62
C ARG A 415 -7.12 10.76 22.14
N VAL A 416 -7.28 10.64 20.83
CA VAL A 416 -8.22 9.69 20.21
C VAL A 416 -7.46 8.78 19.25
N GLU A 417 -7.52 7.48 19.50
CA GLU A 417 -7.02 6.46 18.59
C GLU A 417 -8.10 6.11 17.56
N VAL A 418 -7.75 6.09 16.28
CA VAL A 418 -8.67 5.74 15.20
C VAL A 418 -8.10 4.59 14.38
N LEU A 419 -8.78 3.45 14.39
CA LEU A 419 -8.47 2.33 13.51
C LEU A 419 -9.45 2.32 12.35
N ALA A 420 -8.93 2.37 11.13
CA ALA A 420 -9.77 2.41 9.94
C ALA A 420 -9.25 1.50 8.82
N ASN A 421 -10.16 0.91 8.06
CA ASN A 421 -9.79 0.28 6.78
C ASN A 421 -9.61 1.32 5.66
N TYR A 422 -9.19 0.89 4.48
CA TYR A 422 -8.58 1.78 3.48
C TYR A 422 -9.43 2.99 3.10
N THR A 423 -10.68 2.78 2.68
CA THR A 423 -11.53 3.90 2.26
C THR A 423 -12.01 4.74 3.43
N ALA A 424 -12.26 4.13 4.60
CA ALA A 424 -12.60 4.86 5.83
C ALA A 424 -11.44 5.78 6.25
N PHE A 425 -10.20 5.26 6.26
CA PHE A 425 -8.99 6.02 6.55
C PHE A 425 -8.78 7.17 5.56
N ARG A 426 -8.85 6.88 4.25
CA ARG A 426 -8.67 7.88 3.19
C ARG A 426 -9.70 9.00 3.29
N ASP A 427 -10.96 8.66 3.47
CA ASP A 427 -12.06 9.62 3.46
C ASP A 427 -12.07 10.45 4.74
N LEU A 428 -11.80 9.84 5.90
CA LEU A 428 -11.63 10.55 7.17
C LEU A 428 -10.42 11.49 7.15
N ASN A 429 -9.26 11.05 6.67
CA ASN A 429 -8.08 11.91 6.56
C ASN A 429 -8.36 13.13 5.66
N ARG A 430 -9.06 12.92 4.53
CA ARG A 430 -9.50 14.03 3.67
C ARG A 430 -10.46 14.98 4.40
N ALA A 431 -11.36 14.46 5.21
CA ALA A 431 -12.30 15.26 5.98
C ALA A 431 -11.58 16.09 7.06
N LEU A 432 -10.70 15.48 7.85
CA LEU A 432 -9.87 16.16 8.86
C LEU A 432 -9.00 17.26 8.23
N LEU A 433 -8.38 17.00 7.07
CA LEU A 433 -7.61 18.01 6.35
C LEU A 433 -8.47 19.16 5.82
N ARG A 434 -9.74 18.92 5.47
CA ARG A 434 -10.65 20.01 5.05
C ARG A 434 -11.02 20.89 6.24
N GLU A 435 -11.32 20.30 7.38
CA GLU A 435 -11.64 21.04 8.61
C GLU A 435 -10.43 21.86 9.10
N ALA A 436 -9.23 21.30 9.06
CA ALA A 436 -8.00 22.02 9.39
C ALA A 436 -7.76 23.25 8.48
N ASN A 437 -8.20 23.18 7.22
CA ASN A 437 -8.08 24.26 6.24
C ASN A 437 -9.27 25.24 6.26
N ASN A 438 -10.29 25.00 7.07
CA ASN A 438 -11.51 25.82 7.10
C ASN A 438 -11.92 26.20 8.55
N PRO A 439 -11.09 26.96 9.30
CA PRO A 439 -11.23 27.20 10.74
C PRO A 439 -12.45 28.05 11.18
N HIS A 440 -13.40 28.35 10.28
CA HIS A 440 -14.54 29.24 10.54
C HIS A 440 -15.91 28.55 10.58
N ALA A 441 -15.99 27.23 10.45
CA ALA A 441 -17.24 26.50 10.63
C ALA A 441 -17.49 26.16 12.11
N THR A 442 -17.87 27.16 12.91
CA THR A 442 -18.37 26.90 14.27
C THR A 442 -19.73 26.18 14.19
N PRO A 443 -20.03 25.18 15.04
CA PRO A 443 -21.34 24.55 15.06
C PRO A 443 -22.42 25.59 15.40
N GLN A 444 -23.42 25.66 14.54
CA GLN A 444 -24.54 26.58 14.63
C GLN A 444 -25.28 26.33 15.96
N GLN A 445 -25.35 27.38 16.80
CA GLN A 445 -25.99 27.36 18.11
C GLN A 445 -27.43 26.84 18.04
N ALA A 446 -27.76 26.04 19.05
CA ALA A 446 -29.06 25.43 19.32
C ALA A 446 -30.24 26.41 19.24
N ASP A 447 -31.36 25.85 18.78
CA ASP A 447 -32.71 26.41 18.69
C ASP A 447 -33.07 27.43 19.78
N LYS A 448 -33.59 28.58 19.33
CA LYS A 448 -34.53 29.41 20.10
C LYS A 448 -35.88 29.45 19.38
N PRO A 449 -36.99 29.37 20.13
CA PRO A 449 -38.29 29.04 19.56
C PRO A 449 -38.93 30.21 18.81
N ALA A 450 -39.75 29.81 17.84
CA ALA A 450 -40.49 30.64 16.89
C ALA A 450 -41.28 31.79 17.53
N HIS A 451 -41.12 32.99 16.96
CA HIS A 451 -42.10 34.07 17.09
C HIS A 451 -42.96 34.14 15.83
N MET A 452 -44.25 33.88 16.04
CA MET A 452 -45.33 34.09 15.07
C MET A 452 -45.57 35.58 14.78
N GLY A 453 -45.77 35.91 13.50
CA GLY A 453 -46.35 37.18 13.04
C GLY A 453 -46.42 37.22 11.50
N PRO A 454 -47.52 37.70 10.89
CA PRO A 454 -48.11 37.05 9.72
C PRO A 454 -47.66 37.60 8.36
N THR A 455 -47.70 36.71 7.37
CA THR A 455 -47.70 37.00 5.93
C THR A 455 -49.12 37.26 5.43
N THR A 456 -49.32 38.31 4.65
CA THR A 456 -50.33 38.41 3.57
C THR A 456 -49.75 39.33 2.50
N GLU A 457 -49.36 38.73 1.37
CA GLU A 457 -49.98 38.92 0.05
C GLU A 457 -49.66 40.25 -0.63
N ASN A 458 -48.92 40.17 -1.74
CA ASN A 458 -49.35 40.81 -2.98
C ASN A 458 -48.68 40.15 -4.20
N LEU A 459 -49.52 39.51 -5.01
CA LEU A 459 -49.29 39.13 -6.40
C LEU A 459 -49.27 40.39 -7.27
N HIS A 460 -48.36 40.49 -8.24
CA HIS A 460 -48.63 41.12 -9.55
C HIS A 460 -47.61 40.63 -10.60
N GLY A 461 -48.10 40.40 -11.82
CA GLY A 461 -47.45 39.61 -12.86
C GLY A 461 -46.52 40.35 -13.83
N ASN A 462 -45.85 39.51 -14.63
CA ASN A 462 -45.32 39.69 -16.01
C ASN A 462 -43.99 40.46 -16.25
N PRO A 463 -43.32 40.28 -17.40
CA PRO A 463 -42.65 39.08 -17.97
C PRO A 463 -41.17 39.43 -18.35
N PRO A 464 -40.34 38.57 -19.02
CA PRO A 464 -38.90 38.81 -19.13
C PRO A 464 -38.48 39.60 -20.40
N PRO A 465 -37.31 40.24 -20.35
CA PRO A 465 -36.39 40.28 -21.50
C PRO A 465 -34.98 39.79 -21.05
N GLY A 466 -34.18 39.07 -21.83
CA GLY A 466 -33.81 39.36 -23.21
C GLY A 466 -32.40 39.97 -23.24
N THR A 467 -31.38 39.10 -23.36
CA THR A 467 -30.03 39.31 -23.93
C THR A 467 -29.29 40.64 -23.71
N ALA A 468 -28.14 40.57 -23.02
CA ALA A 468 -26.97 41.41 -23.31
C ALA A 468 -25.67 40.68 -22.96
N THR A 469 -24.83 40.53 -23.98
CA THR A 469 -23.44 40.02 -23.98
C THR A 469 -22.47 41.18 -23.74
N LEU A 470 -21.32 40.95 -23.09
CA LEU A 470 -19.94 41.48 -23.34
C LEU A 470 -19.04 41.18 -22.09
N ILE A 471 -18.07 40.25 -22.18
CA ILE A 471 -16.60 40.46 -22.40
C ILE A 471 -15.93 41.07 -21.12
N ASP A 472 -14.87 40.56 -20.48
CA ASP A 472 -13.60 39.96 -20.92
C ASP A 472 -12.83 39.30 -19.74
N SER A 473 -12.05 38.23 -19.97
CA SER A 473 -10.80 37.94 -19.24
C SER A 473 -9.97 36.87 -19.98
N PRO A 474 -8.62 36.99 -20.08
CA PRO A 474 -7.85 36.39 -21.18
C PRO A 474 -7.20 35.05 -20.80
N ALA A 475 -7.68 33.95 -21.39
CA ALA A 475 -6.96 32.66 -21.37
C ALA A 475 -7.34 31.78 -22.59
N GLY A 476 -7.47 32.39 -23.77
CA GLY A 476 -8.02 31.72 -24.95
C GLY A 476 -7.37 32.14 -26.26
N HIS A 477 -6.04 32.16 -26.36
CA HIS A 477 -5.35 32.26 -27.64
C HIS A 477 -4.06 31.46 -27.67
N MET A 478 -4.19 30.14 -27.83
CA MET A 478 -3.24 29.33 -28.59
C MET A 478 -3.95 28.03 -28.95
N LEU A 479 -4.27 27.88 -30.24
CA LEU A 479 -4.78 26.69 -30.96
C LEU A 479 -5.99 27.04 -31.86
N ALA A 480 -5.73 27.79 -32.94
CA ALA A 480 -6.50 27.70 -34.18
C ALA A 480 -5.80 28.55 -35.25
N ASN A 481 -5.02 27.92 -36.14
CA ASN A 481 -4.84 28.33 -37.54
C ASN A 481 -3.79 27.44 -38.24
N ILE A 482 -4.22 26.32 -38.82
CA ILE A 482 -3.61 25.74 -40.03
C ILE A 482 -4.75 25.09 -40.82
N PRO A 483 -5.12 25.63 -42.00
CA PRO A 483 -4.94 24.80 -43.18
C PRO A 483 -4.46 25.63 -44.38
N LEU A 484 -3.28 25.32 -44.91
CA LEU A 484 -3.01 25.34 -46.35
C LEU A 484 -1.60 24.81 -46.59
N LEU A 485 -1.50 23.60 -47.17
CA LEU A 485 -0.59 23.22 -48.24
C LEU A 485 -0.56 21.69 -48.36
N GLY A 486 -1.33 21.22 -49.34
CA GLY A 486 -1.06 19.93 -49.97
C GLY A 486 0.12 20.06 -50.93
N HIS A 487 0.86 18.95 -51.02
CA HIS A 487 1.87 18.59 -52.03
C HIS A 487 3.29 19.15 -51.87
N LEU A 488 4.12 18.36 -51.17
CA LEU A 488 5.37 17.81 -51.73
C LEU A 488 5.77 16.55 -50.93
N ILE A 489 5.83 15.43 -51.64
CA ILE A 489 6.30 14.12 -51.14
C ILE A 489 7.82 14.12 -51.20
N THR A 490 8.50 13.76 -50.10
CA THR A 490 9.56 12.73 -50.07
C THR A 490 9.89 12.32 -48.63
N SER A 491 9.69 11.02 -48.36
CA SER A 491 10.26 10.18 -47.28
C SER A 491 11.13 10.85 -46.21
N SER A 492 10.60 11.02 -44.99
CA SER A 492 11.39 11.30 -43.79
C SER A 492 10.97 10.37 -42.64
N PRO A 493 11.91 9.83 -41.84
CA PRO A 493 11.62 8.99 -40.66
C PRO A 493 10.74 9.70 -39.61
N VAL A 494 10.58 11.01 -39.69
CA VAL A 494 9.74 11.83 -38.79
C VAL A 494 8.25 11.51 -38.95
N THR A 495 7.76 11.23 -40.16
CA THR A 495 6.34 10.91 -40.41
C THR A 495 5.98 9.53 -39.88
N ALA A 496 6.90 8.56 -39.97
CA ALA A 496 6.69 7.22 -39.41
C ALA A 496 6.65 7.24 -37.87
N ILE A 497 7.43 8.13 -37.24
CA ILE A 497 7.42 8.36 -35.79
C ILE A 497 6.13 9.07 -35.35
N ALA A 498 5.68 10.09 -36.07
CA ALA A 498 4.43 10.80 -35.79
C ALA A 498 3.21 9.85 -35.85
N THR A 499 3.15 8.98 -36.85
CA THR A 499 2.07 7.99 -36.98
C THR A 499 2.17 6.86 -35.93
N ARG A 500 3.38 6.52 -35.47
CA ARG A 500 3.60 5.56 -34.35
C ARG A 500 3.28 6.15 -32.97
N ILE A 501 3.41 7.47 -32.77
CA ILE A 501 3.07 8.17 -31.52
C ILE A 501 1.56 8.49 -31.45
N ALA A 502 0.93 8.79 -32.58
CA ALA A 502 -0.50 9.11 -32.63
C ALA A 502 -1.39 7.91 -32.24
N ARG A 503 -0.98 6.68 -32.58
CA ARG A 503 -1.76 5.46 -32.30
C ARG A 503 -1.93 5.16 -30.80
N PRO A 504 -0.86 5.16 -29.97
CA PRO A 504 -0.97 4.98 -28.52
C PRO A 504 -1.77 6.10 -27.85
N LEU A 505 -1.61 7.35 -28.28
CA LEU A 505 -2.37 8.48 -27.73
C LEU A 505 -3.87 8.39 -28.06
N GLN A 506 -4.23 7.91 -29.25
CA GLN A 506 -5.61 7.59 -29.61
C GLN A 506 -6.16 6.40 -28.83
N HIS A 507 -5.32 5.41 -28.51
CA HIS A 507 -5.70 4.25 -27.69
C HIS A 507 -5.94 4.64 -26.22
N VAL A 508 -5.10 5.52 -25.67
CA VAL A 508 -5.28 6.10 -24.32
C VAL A 508 -6.53 6.98 -24.26
N ALA A 509 -6.79 7.77 -25.30
CA ALA A 509 -8.04 8.54 -25.40
C ALA A 509 -9.27 7.62 -25.46
N GLY A 510 -9.20 6.51 -26.21
CA GLY A 510 -10.24 5.48 -26.26
C GLY A 510 -10.48 4.80 -24.91
N MET A 511 -9.42 4.40 -24.19
CA MET A 511 -9.53 3.83 -22.84
C MET A 511 -10.15 4.82 -21.84
N ILE A 512 -9.85 6.11 -21.94
CA ILE A 512 -10.44 7.15 -21.09
C ILE A 512 -11.93 7.34 -21.39
N ASP A 513 -12.34 7.24 -22.65
CA ASP A 513 -13.75 7.34 -23.05
C ASP A 513 -14.54 6.08 -22.73
N ASP A 514 -13.94 4.89 -22.80
CA ASP A 514 -14.55 3.63 -22.33
C ASP A 514 -14.75 3.64 -20.81
N LEU A 515 -13.76 4.13 -20.05
CA LEU A 515 -13.90 4.32 -18.59
C LEU A 515 -15.03 5.31 -18.26
N ARG A 516 -15.20 6.37 -19.06
CA ARG A 516 -16.30 7.35 -18.90
C ARG A 516 -17.65 6.76 -19.24
N HIS A 517 -17.73 5.87 -20.23
CA HIS A 517 -18.95 5.21 -20.66
C HIS A 517 -19.44 4.21 -19.59
N ASP A 518 -18.54 3.41 -19.04
CA ASP A 518 -18.85 2.44 -17.97
C ASP A 518 -19.26 3.12 -16.65
N LEU A 519 -18.65 4.27 -16.33
CA LEU A 519 -19.01 5.06 -15.15
C LEU A 519 -20.34 5.83 -15.30
N LYS A 520 -20.78 6.13 -16.52
CA LYS A 520 -22.06 6.82 -16.77
C LYS A 520 -23.25 5.86 -16.83
N HIS A 521 -23.09 4.65 -17.36
CA HIS A 521 -24.21 3.70 -17.49
C HIS A 521 -24.58 2.96 -16.20
N ARG A 522 -23.75 3.02 -15.14
CA ARG A 522 -24.11 2.47 -13.82
C ARG A 522 -24.84 3.45 -12.89
N ARG A 523 -25.08 4.70 -13.31
CA ARG A 523 -25.67 5.76 -12.48
C ARG A 523 -27.14 6.14 -12.79
N THR A 524 -27.84 5.43 -13.66
CA THR A 524 -29.28 5.66 -13.93
C THR A 524 -30.06 4.33 -13.99
N GLY A 525 -30.93 4.07 -12.99
CA GLY A 525 -31.69 2.81 -12.70
C GLY A 525 -32.86 2.45 -13.65
N PRO A 526 -33.93 1.69 -13.28
CA PRO A 526 -34.46 1.30 -11.95
C PRO A 526 -34.91 -0.19 -11.78
N ALA A 527 -35.55 -0.48 -10.64
CA ALA A 527 -36.15 -1.75 -10.23
C ALA A 527 -37.28 -2.29 -11.14
N THR A 528 -37.33 -3.62 -11.35
CA THR A 528 -38.56 -4.45 -11.35
C THR A 528 -38.18 -5.92 -11.17
N LEU A 529 -38.52 -6.51 -10.02
CA LEU A 529 -38.59 -7.96 -9.85
C LEU A 529 -39.79 -8.51 -10.63
N ARG A 530 -39.55 -9.50 -11.51
CA ARG A 530 -40.55 -10.51 -11.88
C ARG A 530 -39.97 -11.88 -11.59
N GLN A 531 -40.69 -12.62 -10.75
CA GLN A 531 -40.45 -14.01 -10.39
C GLN A 531 -40.44 -14.90 -11.64
N GLN A 532 -39.39 -15.72 -11.78
CA GLN A 532 -39.44 -16.99 -12.49
C GLN A 532 -38.60 -18.01 -11.69
N THR A 533 -39.28 -18.97 -11.09
CA THR A 533 -38.72 -20.19 -10.50
C THR A 533 -38.28 -21.16 -11.60
N PRO A 534 -37.12 -21.83 -11.44
CA PRO A 534 -36.88 -23.11 -12.08
C PRO A 534 -36.97 -24.25 -11.05
N ASP A 535 -37.79 -25.24 -11.36
CA ASP A 535 -37.89 -26.54 -10.69
C ASP A 535 -36.56 -27.29 -10.69
N HIS A 536 -36.11 -27.78 -9.54
CA HIS A 536 -35.27 -28.97 -9.48
C HIS A 536 -35.56 -29.84 -8.23
N PRO A 537 -35.39 -31.17 -8.34
CA PRO A 537 -36.10 -32.16 -7.55
C PRO A 537 -35.47 -32.43 -6.18
N ALA A 538 -36.32 -32.88 -5.26
CA ALA A 538 -36.02 -33.23 -3.89
C ALA A 538 -35.03 -34.40 -3.74
N HIS A 539 -34.13 -34.31 -2.75
CA HIS A 539 -33.45 -35.44 -2.14
C HIS A 539 -33.62 -35.43 -0.61
N PRO A 540 -33.65 -36.60 0.04
CA PRO A 540 -34.35 -36.82 1.31
C PRO A 540 -33.49 -36.56 2.56
N ALA A 541 -34.19 -36.28 3.66
CA ALA A 541 -33.67 -36.07 5.01
C ALA A 541 -32.95 -37.31 5.59
N PRO A 542 -31.94 -37.13 6.47
CA PRO A 542 -31.31 -38.24 7.17
C PRO A 542 -32.17 -38.71 8.35
N ARG A 543 -32.29 -40.03 8.48
CA ARG A 543 -32.86 -40.74 9.63
C ARG A 543 -32.01 -40.51 10.87
N LYS A 544 -32.69 -40.27 12.00
CA LYS A 544 -32.17 -40.53 13.35
C LYS A 544 -32.12 -42.05 13.56
N GLU A 545 -31.00 -42.55 14.08
CA GLU A 545 -30.96 -43.78 14.87
C GLU A 545 -29.78 -43.72 15.85
N GLN A 546 -30.15 -43.85 17.13
CA GLN A 546 -29.44 -44.30 18.35
C GLN A 546 -28.00 -43.86 18.64
#